data_AF-A0A4R6JXR7-F1
#
_entry.id   AF-A0A4R6JXR7-F1
#
_cell.length_a   1.000
_cell.length_b   1.000
_cell.length_c   1.000
_cell.angle_alpha   90.00
_cell.angle_beta   90.00
_cell.angle_gamma   90.00
#
_symmetry.space_group_name_H-M   'P 1'
#
loop_
_entity.id
_entity.type
_entity.pdbx_description
1 polymer ?
#
loop_
_entity_poly.entity_id
_entity_poly.type
_entity_poly.pdbx_seq_one_letter_code
_entity_poly.pdbx_strand_id
1 'polypeptide(L)'
;MRPVRFGPALAALLVASLTACSAAQGTTAAPVSPSAAASASPAPSPSAPSPAPTALRPSYLDQKLAAYSTTPVIERPVIGKAVLAKYGEKRTNRTYDAVVAYLRAESWKLDRLRPKAKYTRADFASVEKPMSPHVRKAWRQELAKALKGDKEAAGELKMVALWNLGDHGFTFAPTGPYVVDERIGQPVVYLDDETKWLKINLTYSASVRMLKAGVPHRRSVSKKVTVTVYPTGDTFLLGFYDGTWGLDPDGRPE
;
A
#
# COMPACT_ATOMS: atom_id res chain seq x y z
N MET A 1 -26.53 14.55 -20.17
CA MET A 1 -25.62 13.77 -19.32
C MET A 1 -24.19 14.22 -19.63
N ARG A 2 -23.48 14.85 -18.67
CA ARG A 2 -22.10 15.31 -18.87
C ARG A 2 -21.13 14.14 -18.65
N PRO A 3 -20.04 14.02 -19.43
CA PRO A 3 -19.05 12.97 -19.21
C PRO A 3 -18.40 13.13 -17.84
N VAL A 4 -18.26 12.02 -17.10
CA VAL A 4 -17.42 11.95 -15.91
C VAL A 4 -15.98 12.18 -16.37
N ARG A 5 -15.48 13.40 -16.17
CA ARG A 5 -14.08 13.73 -16.42
C ARG A 5 -13.27 13.21 -15.23
N PHE A 6 -12.41 12.21 -15.46
CA PHE A 6 -11.16 12.11 -14.73
C PHE A 6 -10.38 13.36 -15.16
N GLY A 7 -10.26 14.34 -14.25
CA GLY A 7 -9.84 15.69 -14.63
C GLY A 7 -8.40 15.72 -15.11
N PRO A 8 -8.11 16.26 -16.31
CA PRO A 8 -6.74 16.60 -16.71
C PRO A 8 -6.41 17.95 -16.06
N ALA A 9 -5.59 17.95 -15.01
CA ALA A 9 -5.08 19.17 -14.42
C ALA A 9 -3.63 19.40 -14.87
N LEU A 10 -3.49 20.42 -15.74
CA LEU A 10 -2.27 21.12 -16.15
C LEU A 10 -1.19 20.33 -16.90
N ALA A 11 -1.24 20.49 -18.22
CA ALA A 11 -0.04 20.56 -19.04
C ALA A 11 0.78 21.79 -18.66
N ALA A 12 2.03 21.59 -18.22
CA ALA A 12 3.07 22.59 -18.26
C ALA A 12 4.33 21.96 -18.85
N LEU A 13 4.74 22.58 -19.97
CA LEU A 13 5.98 22.37 -20.71
C LEU A 13 7.20 22.29 -19.79
N LEU A 14 8.05 21.29 -19.99
CA LEU A 14 9.51 21.47 -19.89
C LEU A 14 10.23 20.41 -20.73
N VAL A 15 10.66 20.87 -21.91
CA VAL A 15 11.67 20.24 -22.75
C VAL A 15 13.02 20.47 -22.07
N ALA A 16 13.71 19.39 -21.72
CA ALA A 16 15.15 19.42 -21.47
C ALA A 16 15.76 18.07 -21.87
N SER A 17 16.35 18.08 -23.06
CA SER A 17 17.28 17.09 -23.57
C SER A 17 18.46 16.90 -22.62
N LEU A 18 18.99 15.68 -22.48
CA LEU A 18 20.43 15.46 -22.34
C LEU A 18 20.80 14.00 -22.67
N THR A 19 21.67 13.92 -23.66
CA THR A 19 22.35 12.78 -24.25
C THR A 19 23.57 12.39 -23.40
N ALA A 20 23.80 11.09 -23.18
CA ALA A 20 25.13 10.46 -23.01
C ALA A 20 24.91 8.93 -22.93
N CYS A 21 25.30 8.12 -23.91
CA CYS A 21 26.66 7.57 -24.14
C CYS A 21 27.39 7.09 -22.87
N SER A 22 27.45 5.77 -22.67
CA SER A 22 28.72 5.03 -22.78
C SER A 22 28.53 3.53 -22.50
N ALA A 23 29.23 2.75 -23.32
CA ALA A 23 29.42 1.31 -23.22
C ALA A 23 30.72 0.96 -22.46
N ALA A 24 31.00 -0.36 -22.40
CA ALA A 24 32.22 -1.07 -21.95
C ALA A 24 32.11 -1.67 -20.53
N GLN A 25 31.95 -2.99 -20.40
CA GLN A 25 33.00 -4.05 -20.46
C GLN A 25 33.97 -4.00 -19.28
N GLY A 26 34.13 -5.14 -18.60
CA GLY A 26 35.07 -5.32 -17.51
C GLY A 26 35.00 -6.72 -16.90
N THR A 27 35.46 -7.71 -17.67
CA THR A 27 35.79 -9.07 -17.23
C THR A 27 37.03 -9.03 -16.32
N THR A 28 37.03 -9.75 -15.20
CA THR A 28 38.25 -10.37 -14.64
C THR A 28 37.89 -11.51 -13.68
N ALA A 29 38.25 -12.72 -14.08
CA ALA A 29 38.41 -13.87 -13.21
C ALA A 29 39.82 -13.85 -12.59
N ALA A 30 39.97 -14.40 -11.39
CA ALA A 30 41.26 -14.68 -10.76
C ALA A 30 41.09 -15.86 -9.75
N PRO A 31 42.17 -16.55 -9.35
CA PRO A 31 42.20 -18.01 -9.35
C PRO A 31 42.33 -18.68 -7.97
N VAL A 32 42.22 -20.01 -8.05
CA VAL A 32 42.48 -21.07 -7.07
C VAL A 32 43.72 -20.92 -6.17
N SER A 33 43.65 -21.50 -4.96
CA SER A 33 44.74 -22.34 -4.41
C SER A 33 44.28 -23.30 -3.31
N PRO A 34 45.05 -24.39 -3.05
CA PRO A 34 44.58 -25.64 -2.43
C PRO A 34 45.25 -25.95 -1.07
N SER A 35 45.08 -27.21 -0.61
CA SER A 35 45.83 -27.94 0.45
C SER A 35 45.31 -27.73 1.89
N ALA A 36 44.71 -28.71 2.58
CA ALA A 36 45.14 -30.04 3.03
C ALA A 36 45.43 -30.03 4.54
N ALA A 37 44.74 -30.88 5.30
CA ALA A 37 45.28 -31.71 6.39
C ALA A 37 44.14 -32.36 7.17
N ALA A 38 44.19 -33.69 7.25
CA ALA A 38 43.42 -34.50 8.17
C ALA A 38 43.93 -34.29 9.60
N SER A 39 43.02 -34.20 10.57
CA SER A 39 43.32 -34.40 11.99
C SER A 39 42.25 -35.27 12.61
N ALA A 40 42.73 -36.27 13.33
CA ALA A 40 42.02 -37.42 13.85
C ALA A 40 40.96 -37.07 14.91
N SER A 41 39.91 -37.90 14.93
CA SER A 41 38.84 -37.91 15.92
C SER A 41 39.36 -38.20 17.34
N PRO A 42 38.98 -37.38 18.36
CA PRO A 42 39.01 -37.82 19.74
C PRO A 42 37.74 -38.61 20.10
N ALA A 43 37.91 -39.54 21.03
CA ALA A 43 36.88 -40.44 21.56
C ALA A 43 35.70 -39.69 22.24
N PRO A 44 34.48 -40.26 22.26
CA PRO A 44 33.33 -39.63 22.88
C PRO A 44 33.46 -39.62 24.42
N SER A 45 33.49 -38.42 25.00
CA SER A 45 33.25 -38.21 26.43
C SER A 45 31.79 -38.48 26.79
N PRO A 46 31.51 -39.05 27.98
CA PRO A 46 30.14 -39.30 28.44
C PRO A 46 29.35 -38.00 28.54
N SER A 47 28.14 -38.00 27.95
CA SER A 47 27.23 -36.86 27.91
C SER A 47 26.82 -36.43 29.31
N ALA A 48 27.16 -35.18 29.66
CA ALA A 48 26.52 -34.48 30.75
C ALA A 48 25.00 -34.37 30.51
N PRO A 49 24.15 -34.36 31.56
CA PRO A 49 22.71 -34.20 31.40
C PRO A 49 22.43 -32.92 30.61
N SER A 50 21.67 -33.07 29.52
CA SER A 50 21.28 -31.98 28.64
C SER A 50 20.59 -30.90 29.47
N PRO A 51 21.05 -29.64 29.47
CA PRO A 51 20.32 -28.57 30.12
C PRO A 51 18.92 -28.51 29.49
N ALA A 52 17.91 -28.34 30.33
CA ALA A 52 16.54 -28.12 29.89
C ALA A 52 16.53 -27.03 28.80
N PRO A 53 15.70 -27.15 27.75
CA PRO A 53 15.66 -26.18 26.66
C PRO A 53 15.48 -24.79 27.25
N THR A 54 16.53 -23.99 27.18
CA THR A 54 16.47 -22.58 27.56
C THR A 54 15.45 -21.96 26.62
N ALA A 55 14.31 -21.53 27.16
CA ALA A 55 13.32 -20.79 26.39
C ALA A 55 14.06 -19.66 25.67
N LEU A 56 14.13 -19.76 24.34
CA LEU A 56 14.76 -18.76 23.50
C LEU A 56 14.16 -17.41 23.88
N ARG A 57 14.97 -16.53 24.47
CA ARG A 57 14.56 -15.14 24.68
C ARG A 57 14.10 -14.61 23.31
N PRO A 58 12.95 -13.91 23.23
CA PRO A 58 12.51 -13.32 21.97
C PRO A 58 13.67 -12.52 21.40
N SER A 59 13.91 -12.67 20.09
CA SER A 59 14.99 -11.95 19.46
C SER A 59 14.80 -10.43 19.69
N TYR A 60 15.87 -9.63 19.64
CA TYR A 60 15.76 -8.17 19.70
C TYR A 60 14.74 -7.63 18.68
N LEU A 61 14.63 -8.30 17.54
CA LEU A 61 13.59 -8.08 16.53
C LEU A 61 12.17 -8.34 17.08
N ASP A 62 11.93 -9.46 17.76
CA ASP A 62 10.61 -9.80 18.35
C ASP A 62 10.18 -8.84 19.47
N GLN A 63 11.12 -8.29 20.26
CA GLN A 63 10.80 -7.28 21.28
C GLN A 63 10.44 -5.92 20.66
N LYS A 64 11.17 -5.45 19.64
CA LYS A 64 10.79 -4.23 18.91
C LYS A 64 9.47 -4.40 18.16
N LEU A 65 9.14 -5.63 17.74
CA LEU A 65 7.88 -5.96 17.08
C LEU A 65 6.65 -5.80 17.96
N ALA A 66 6.78 -5.97 19.27
CA ALA A 66 5.68 -5.87 20.23
C ALA A 66 5.16 -4.43 20.42
N ALA A 67 5.88 -3.40 19.98
CA ALA A 67 5.46 -2.00 20.06
C ALA A 67 4.48 -1.59 18.95
N TYR A 68 4.19 -2.45 17.98
CA TYR A 68 3.35 -2.12 16.84
C TYR A 68 1.88 -2.48 17.05
N SER A 69 0.98 -1.55 16.72
CA SER A 69 -0.44 -1.88 16.68
C SER A 69 -0.78 -2.53 15.35
N THR A 70 -1.32 -3.74 15.41
CA THR A 70 -1.99 -4.38 14.28
C THR A 70 -3.49 -4.11 14.25
N THR A 71 -4.01 -3.51 15.33
CA THR A 71 -5.41 -3.12 15.43
C THR A 71 -5.58 -1.74 14.78
N PRO A 72 -6.41 -1.63 13.72
CA PRO A 72 -6.67 -0.35 13.07
C PRO A 72 -7.48 0.58 13.98
N VAL A 73 -7.11 1.87 13.99
CA VAL A 73 -7.89 2.92 14.63
C VAL A 73 -8.81 3.56 13.59
N ILE A 74 -10.12 3.41 13.75
CA ILE A 74 -11.12 3.93 12.80
C ILE A 74 -11.98 4.95 13.52
N GLU A 75 -11.81 6.23 13.18
CA GLU A 75 -12.64 7.31 13.73
C GLU A 75 -14.05 7.26 13.14
N ARG A 76 -15.04 7.70 13.94
CA ARG A 76 -16.42 7.86 13.49
C ARG A 76 -16.56 9.10 12.62
N PRO A 77 -17.38 9.06 11.55
CA PRO A 77 -17.50 10.19 10.64
C PRO A 77 -18.31 11.33 11.28
N VAL A 78 -17.93 12.56 10.95
CA VAL A 78 -18.82 13.71 11.07
C VAL A 78 -19.79 13.69 9.90
N ILE A 79 -21.07 13.44 10.18
CA ILE A 79 -22.10 13.31 9.15
C ILE A 79 -22.91 14.61 9.05
N GLY A 80 -22.98 15.17 7.84
CA GLY A 80 -23.78 16.37 7.57
C GLY A 80 -25.29 16.14 7.72
N LYS A 81 -26.02 17.17 8.20
CA LYS A 81 -27.48 17.10 8.43
C LYS A 81 -28.27 16.69 7.18
N ALA A 82 -27.89 17.19 6.00
CA ALA A 82 -28.55 16.86 4.74
C ALA A 82 -28.39 15.38 4.35
N VAL A 83 -27.27 14.75 4.73
CA VAL A 83 -27.04 13.31 4.54
C VAL A 83 -27.99 12.52 5.42
N LEU A 84 -28.07 12.87 6.71
CA LEU A 84 -28.97 12.19 7.65
C LEU A 84 -30.43 12.30 7.23
N ALA A 85 -30.86 13.48 6.76
CA ALA A 85 -32.21 13.69 6.24
C ALA A 85 -32.52 12.81 5.01
N LYS A 86 -31.54 12.59 4.13
CA LYS A 86 -31.74 11.84 2.88
C LYS A 86 -31.64 10.33 3.05
N TYR A 87 -30.64 9.85 3.78
CA TYR A 87 -30.31 8.42 3.84
C TYR A 87 -30.56 7.80 5.21
N GLY A 88 -30.71 8.62 6.26
CA GLY A 88 -30.76 8.16 7.65
C GLY A 88 -29.37 7.76 8.18
N GLU A 89 -29.24 7.80 9.50
CA GLU A 89 -27.99 7.52 10.20
C GLU A 89 -27.50 6.08 9.95
N LYS A 90 -28.36 5.08 10.16
CA LYS A 90 -28.01 3.66 10.02
C LYS A 90 -27.42 3.31 8.65
N ARG A 91 -28.04 3.80 7.58
CA ARG A 91 -27.58 3.54 6.19
C ARG A 91 -26.28 4.28 5.89
N THR A 92 -26.15 5.51 6.38
CA THR A 92 -24.93 6.32 6.20
C THR A 92 -23.74 5.66 6.89
N ASN A 93 -23.89 5.27 8.16
CA ASN A 93 -22.85 4.57 8.92
C ASN A 93 -22.45 3.25 8.25
N ARG A 94 -23.42 2.43 7.83
CA ARG A 94 -23.13 1.20 7.09
C ARG A 94 -22.35 1.46 5.79
N THR A 95 -22.70 2.51 5.06
CA THR A 95 -22.01 2.88 3.81
C THR A 95 -20.58 3.32 4.10
N TYR A 96 -20.38 4.12 5.16
CA TYR A 96 -19.06 4.52 5.61
C TYR A 96 -18.20 3.30 6.00
N ASP A 97 -18.73 2.38 6.81
CA ASP A 97 -18.02 1.17 7.23
C ASP A 97 -17.63 0.30 6.02
N ALA A 98 -18.51 0.19 5.01
CA ALA A 98 -18.22 -0.53 3.77
C ALA A 98 -17.12 0.14 2.93
N VAL A 99 -17.12 1.47 2.83
CA VAL A 99 -16.07 2.24 2.12
C VAL A 99 -14.75 2.11 2.86
N VAL A 100 -14.74 2.19 4.19
CA VAL A 100 -13.57 1.93 5.02
C VAL A 100 -13.02 0.53 4.76
N ALA A 101 -13.87 -0.50 4.80
CA ALA A 101 -13.44 -1.88 4.53
C ALA A 101 -12.81 -2.03 3.14
N TYR A 102 -13.41 -1.40 2.12
CA TYR A 102 -12.87 -1.36 0.76
C TYR A 102 -11.50 -0.68 0.71
N LEU A 103 -11.35 0.51 1.32
CA LEU A 103 -10.09 1.25 1.35
C LEU A 103 -8.98 0.45 2.01
N ARG A 104 -9.27 -0.22 3.12
CA ARG A 104 -8.30 -1.09 3.81
C ARG A 104 -7.90 -2.28 2.95
N ALA A 105 -8.89 -2.96 2.35
CA ALA A 105 -8.65 -4.12 1.51
C ALA A 105 -7.86 -3.80 0.24
N GLU A 106 -8.01 -2.60 -0.33
CA GLU A 106 -7.35 -2.23 -1.58
C GLU A 106 -6.06 -1.42 -1.39
N SER A 107 -5.92 -0.61 -0.35
CA SER A 107 -4.72 0.24 -0.18
C SER A 107 -3.46 -0.55 0.17
N TRP A 108 -3.60 -1.72 0.83
CA TRP A 108 -2.48 -2.46 1.42
C TRP A 108 -2.33 -3.90 0.95
N LYS A 109 -2.83 -4.25 -0.23
CA LYS A 109 -2.58 -5.60 -0.77
C LYS A 109 -1.09 -5.81 -0.97
N LEU A 110 -0.53 -6.75 -0.20
CA LEU A 110 0.89 -7.07 -0.20
C LEU A 110 1.42 -7.39 -1.61
N ASP A 111 0.62 -8.11 -2.39
CA ASP A 111 0.92 -8.47 -3.77
C ASP A 111 1.07 -7.27 -4.70
N ARG A 112 0.54 -6.10 -4.33
CA ARG A 112 0.72 -4.85 -5.06
C ARG A 112 1.81 -3.97 -4.46
N LEU A 113 1.90 -3.92 -3.13
CA LEU A 113 2.90 -3.12 -2.43
C LEU A 113 4.32 -3.55 -2.78
N ARG A 114 4.60 -4.85 -2.91
CA ARG A 114 5.94 -5.32 -3.27
C ARG A 114 6.26 -5.05 -4.73
N PRO A 115 7.52 -4.67 -5.05
CA PRO A 115 8.00 -4.66 -6.43
C PRO A 115 7.75 -6.03 -7.09
N LYS A 116 7.20 -5.99 -8.30
CA LYS A 116 7.03 -7.15 -9.18
C LYS A 116 7.63 -6.83 -10.54
N ALA A 117 8.20 -7.84 -11.19
CA ALA A 117 8.75 -7.68 -12.55
C ALA A 117 7.68 -7.22 -13.56
N LYS A 118 6.45 -7.73 -13.40
CA LYS A 118 5.30 -7.32 -14.21
C LYS A 118 4.01 -7.50 -13.42
N TYR A 119 3.16 -6.49 -13.48
CA TYR A 119 1.79 -6.59 -13.00
C TYR A 119 0.84 -7.01 -14.12
N THR A 120 -0.26 -7.64 -13.75
CA THR A 120 -1.31 -8.09 -14.66
C THR A 120 -2.64 -7.47 -14.28
N ARG A 121 -3.64 -7.59 -15.16
CA ARG A 121 -4.99 -7.14 -14.85
C ARG A 121 -5.60 -7.87 -13.64
N ALA A 122 -5.24 -9.14 -13.44
CA ALA A 122 -5.77 -9.95 -12.34
C ALA A 122 -5.36 -9.38 -10.97
N ASP A 123 -4.18 -8.78 -10.86
CA ASP A 123 -3.70 -8.14 -9.63
C ASP A 123 -4.61 -6.97 -9.15
N PHE A 124 -5.43 -6.42 -10.05
CA PHE A 124 -6.33 -5.29 -9.77
C PHE A 124 -7.82 -5.63 -9.89
N ALA A 125 -8.18 -6.89 -10.15
CA ALA A 125 -9.57 -7.27 -10.41
C ALA A 125 -10.53 -6.96 -9.25
N SER A 126 -10.04 -6.98 -8.00
CA SER A 126 -10.85 -6.67 -6.82
C SER A 126 -11.31 -5.22 -6.75
N VAL A 127 -10.55 -4.29 -7.32
CA VAL A 127 -10.88 -2.85 -7.38
C VAL A 127 -12.16 -2.62 -8.18
N GLU A 128 -12.42 -3.46 -9.17
CA GLU A 128 -13.57 -3.32 -10.08
C GLU A 128 -14.91 -3.64 -9.40
N LYS A 129 -14.91 -4.37 -8.27
CA LYS A 129 -16.12 -4.94 -7.66
C LYS A 129 -17.15 -3.87 -7.25
N PRO A 130 -16.81 -2.82 -6.48
CA PRO A 130 -17.77 -1.78 -6.10
C PRO A 130 -18.03 -0.75 -7.21
N MET A 131 -17.29 -0.79 -8.33
CA MET A 131 -17.43 0.22 -9.39
C MET A 131 -18.72 0.03 -10.17
N SER A 132 -19.38 1.14 -10.51
CA SER A 132 -20.43 1.15 -11.52
C SER A 132 -19.88 0.69 -12.89
N PRO A 133 -20.72 0.19 -13.82
CA PRO A 133 -20.26 -0.27 -15.13
C PRO A 133 -19.44 0.76 -15.91
N HIS A 134 -19.82 2.04 -15.82
CA HIS A 134 -19.11 3.14 -16.48
C HIS A 134 -17.71 3.36 -15.88
N VAL A 135 -17.63 3.48 -14.55
CA VAL A 135 -16.36 3.66 -13.82
C VAL A 135 -15.44 2.46 -14.04
N ARG A 136 -16.00 1.25 -14.00
CA ARG A 136 -15.25 0.01 -14.25
C ARG A 136 -14.64 -0.02 -15.65
N LYS A 137 -15.37 0.45 -16.67
CA LYS A 137 -14.85 0.53 -18.05
C LYS A 137 -13.67 1.50 -18.13
N ALA A 138 -13.80 2.69 -17.55
CA ALA A 138 -12.71 3.68 -17.50
C ALA A 138 -11.49 3.14 -16.75
N TRP A 139 -11.69 2.55 -15.56
CA TRP A 139 -10.62 1.90 -14.79
C TRP A 139 -9.87 0.85 -15.60
N ARG A 140 -10.57 -0.03 -16.32
CA ARG A 140 -9.94 -1.06 -17.17
C ARG A 140 -9.08 -0.46 -18.28
N GLN A 141 -9.50 0.66 -18.85
CA GLN A 141 -8.75 1.35 -19.90
C GLN A 141 -7.47 1.96 -19.33
N GLU A 142 -7.55 2.67 -18.20
CA GLU A 142 -6.37 3.23 -17.53
C GLU A 142 -5.42 2.13 -17.03
N LEU A 143 -5.96 1.04 -16.49
CA LEU A 143 -5.16 -0.13 -16.13
C LEU A 143 -4.40 -0.71 -17.33
N ALA A 144 -5.07 -0.85 -18.48
CA ALA A 144 -4.41 -1.36 -19.68
C ALA A 144 -3.29 -0.43 -20.18
N LYS A 145 -3.45 0.90 -20.06
CA LYS A 145 -2.40 1.87 -20.40
C LYS A 145 -1.22 1.81 -19.43
N ALA A 146 -1.49 1.82 -18.11
CA ALA A 146 -0.45 1.77 -17.09
C ALA A 146 0.39 0.48 -17.18
N LEU A 147 -0.25 -0.67 -17.46
CA LEU A 147 0.44 -1.95 -17.66
C LEU A 147 1.31 -1.98 -18.93
N LYS A 148 1.13 -1.02 -19.85
CA LYS A 148 2.00 -0.80 -21.02
C LYS A 148 3.10 0.24 -20.76
N GLY A 149 3.20 0.78 -19.53
CA GLY A 149 4.23 1.75 -19.13
C GLY A 149 3.80 3.21 -19.22
N ASP A 150 2.52 3.50 -19.44
CA ASP A 150 2.00 4.86 -19.39
C ASP A 150 2.07 5.41 -17.95
N LYS A 151 2.90 6.43 -17.74
CA LYS A 151 3.17 7.01 -16.41
C LYS A 151 2.01 7.83 -15.87
N GLU A 152 1.25 8.49 -16.75
CA GLU A 152 0.08 9.29 -16.36
C GLU A 152 -1.02 8.35 -15.86
N ALA A 153 -1.34 7.33 -16.66
CA ALA A 153 -2.29 6.28 -16.26
C ALA A 153 -1.84 5.57 -14.98
N ALA A 154 -0.53 5.30 -14.81
CA ALA A 154 -0.01 4.72 -13.58
C ALA A 154 -0.19 5.65 -12.34
N GLY A 155 -0.10 6.96 -12.52
CA GLY A 155 -0.42 7.96 -11.51
C GLY A 155 -1.89 7.93 -11.10
N GLU A 156 -2.79 7.86 -12.08
CA GLU A 156 -4.24 7.75 -11.85
C GLU A 156 -4.60 6.48 -11.07
N LEU A 157 -3.98 5.33 -11.39
CA LEU A 157 -4.21 4.08 -10.64
C LEU A 157 -3.67 4.14 -9.22
N LYS A 158 -2.56 4.88 -8.99
CA LYS A 158 -2.01 5.10 -7.63
C LYS A 158 -3.03 5.79 -6.75
N MET A 159 -3.95 6.58 -7.30
CA MET A 159 -5.04 7.14 -6.50
C MET A 159 -5.82 6.04 -5.79
N VAL A 160 -6.09 4.90 -6.42
CA VAL A 160 -6.89 3.83 -5.80
C VAL A 160 -6.03 2.84 -5.00
N ALA A 161 -4.91 2.39 -5.55
CA ALA A 161 -4.07 1.37 -4.92
C ALA A 161 -2.60 1.81 -4.89
N LEU A 162 -1.97 1.76 -3.70
CA LEU A 162 -0.51 1.88 -3.63
C LEU A 162 0.13 0.60 -4.15
N TRP A 163 1.18 0.75 -4.94
CA TRP A 163 1.88 -0.36 -5.54
C TRP A 163 3.34 -0.01 -5.81
N ASN A 164 4.17 -1.04 -5.87
CA ASN A 164 5.62 -0.92 -6.06
C ASN A 164 6.29 0.01 -5.03
N LEU A 165 5.91 -0.15 -3.76
CA LEU A 165 6.52 0.53 -2.64
C LEU A 165 7.83 -0.18 -2.30
N GLY A 166 8.94 0.25 -2.89
CA GLY A 166 10.25 -0.35 -2.68
C GLY A 166 11.25 0.29 -3.61
N ASP A 167 12.07 1.17 -3.05
CA ASP A 167 13.08 1.96 -3.75
C ASP A 167 14.23 2.28 -2.77
N HIS A 168 15.35 2.79 -3.29
CA HIS A 168 16.44 3.35 -2.48
C HIS A 168 17.02 2.42 -1.37
N GLY A 169 17.06 1.12 -1.65
CA GLY A 169 17.64 0.12 -0.74
C GLY A 169 16.70 -0.36 0.38
N PHE A 170 15.42 0.01 0.33
CA PHE A 170 14.40 -0.54 1.23
C PHE A 170 13.83 -1.86 0.70
N THR A 171 13.80 -2.88 1.53
CA THR A 171 13.08 -4.14 1.31
C THR A 171 11.98 -4.30 2.34
N PHE A 172 10.99 -5.15 2.09
CA PHE A 172 9.96 -5.41 3.10
C PHE A 172 10.52 -6.30 4.22
N ALA A 173 10.05 -6.10 5.44
CA ALA A 173 10.41 -6.97 6.57
C ALA A 173 10.04 -8.44 6.27
N PRO A 174 10.94 -9.42 6.50
CA PRO A 174 10.71 -10.81 6.08
C PRO A 174 9.61 -11.52 6.89
N THR A 175 9.29 -11.02 8.09
CA THR A 175 8.35 -11.63 9.02
C THR A 175 7.42 -10.61 9.69
N GLY A 176 6.25 -11.10 10.11
CA GLY A 176 5.23 -10.32 10.80
C GLY A 176 4.37 -9.45 9.88
N PRO A 177 3.50 -8.60 10.45
CA PRO A 177 2.62 -7.71 9.70
C PRO A 177 3.42 -6.63 8.96
N TYR A 178 3.21 -6.46 7.66
CA TYR A 178 3.93 -5.45 6.86
C TYR A 178 3.39 -4.04 7.06
N VAL A 179 2.08 -3.93 7.30
CA VAL A 179 1.39 -2.67 7.55
C VAL A 179 0.94 -2.69 9.00
N VAL A 180 1.33 -1.65 9.72
CA VAL A 180 1.05 -1.46 11.15
C VAL A 180 0.58 -0.02 11.37
N ASP A 181 0.01 0.24 12.54
CA ASP A 181 -0.47 1.55 12.97
C ASP A 181 -1.43 2.17 11.95
N GLU A 182 -2.31 1.33 11.40
CA GLU A 182 -3.38 1.78 10.52
C GLU A 182 -4.30 2.75 11.27
N ARG A 183 -4.56 3.91 10.67
CA ARG A 183 -5.51 4.89 11.18
C ARG A 183 -6.32 5.52 10.06
N ILE A 184 -7.64 5.50 10.22
CA ILE A 184 -8.56 6.30 9.41
C ILE A 184 -9.06 7.44 10.30
N GLY A 185 -8.66 8.65 9.94
CA GLY A 185 -8.93 9.84 10.73
C GLY A 185 -9.61 10.95 9.94
N GLN A 186 -10.18 11.88 10.69
CA GLN A 186 -10.88 13.06 10.19
C GLN A 186 -11.97 12.75 9.14
N PRO A 187 -12.85 11.74 9.36
CA PRO A 187 -13.80 11.37 8.33
C PRO A 187 -14.96 12.36 8.31
N VAL A 188 -15.28 12.90 7.13
CA VAL A 188 -16.41 13.80 6.90
C VAL A 188 -17.28 13.24 5.79
N VAL A 189 -18.59 13.13 6.06
CA VAL A 189 -19.57 12.61 5.11
C VAL A 189 -20.61 13.67 4.79
N TYR A 190 -20.74 14.01 3.51
CA TYR A 190 -21.65 15.04 3.02
C TYR A 190 -22.28 14.62 1.68
N LEU A 191 -23.27 15.39 1.19
CA LEU A 191 -23.83 15.18 -0.13
C LEU A 191 -23.02 15.97 -1.16
N ASP A 192 -22.64 15.31 -2.25
CA ASP A 192 -22.10 15.98 -3.41
C ASP A 192 -23.17 16.91 -4.03
N ASP A 193 -22.79 18.14 -4.35
CA ASP A 193 -23.77 19.16 -4.76
C ASP A 193 -24.41 18.85 -6.11
N GLU A 194 -23.68 18.23 -7.04
CA GLU A 194 -24.16 17.94 -8.39
C GLU A 194 -24.95 16.63 -8.44
N THR A 195 -24.35 15.55 -7.93
CA THR A 195 -24.91 14.20 -8.03
C THR A 195 -25.88 13.87 -6.90
N LYS A 196 -25.83 14.61 -5.79
CA LYS A 196 -26.51 14.30 -4.53
C LYS A 196 -26.18 12.89 -3.98
N TRP A 197 -25.01 12.36 -4.36
CA TRP A 197 -24.45 11.11 -3.84
C TRP A 197 -23.68 11.39 -2.55
N LEU A 198 -23.35 10.35 -1.79
CA LEU A 198 -22.51 10.52 -0.59
C LEU A 198 -21.08 10.78 -1.02
N LYS A 199 -20.49 11.89 -0.56
CA LYS A 199 -19.06 12.17 -0.64
C LYS A 199 -18.45 11.95 0.74
N ILE A 200 -17.41 11.13 0.80
CA ILE A 200 -16.69 10.75 2.00
C ILE A 200 -15.25 11.24 1.85
N ASN A 201 -14.87 12.20 2.68
CA ASN A 201 -13.49 12.68 2.79
C ASN A 201 -12.87 12.08 4.05
N LEU A 202 -11.67 11.53 3.94
CA LEU A 202 -10.92 11.01 5.08
C LEU A 202 -9.41 11.04 4.83
N THR A 203 -8.64 10.93 5.90
CA THR A 203 -7.21 10.65 5.83
C THR A 203 -6.99 9.22 6.27
N TYR A 204 -6.37 8.40 5.42
CA TYR A 204 -5.93 7.06 5.74
C TYR A 204 -4.41 7.04 5.89
N SER A 205 -3.90 6.80 7.09
CA SER A 205 -2.48 6.65 7.37
C SER A 205 -2.15 5.25 7.84
N ALA A 206 -0.94 4.80 7.56
CA ALA A 206 -0.35 3.59 8.13
C ALA A 206 1.17 3.70 8.12
N SER A 207 1.81 2.74 8.74
CA SER A 207 3.26 2.56 8.72
C SER A 207 3.60 1.26 8.02
N VAL A 208 4.51 1.31 7.04
CA VAL A 208 5.03 0.11 6.38
C VAL A 208 6.36 -0.27 7.00
N ARG A 209 6.43 -1.52 7.47
CA ARG A 209 7.65 -2.11 8.02
C ARG A 209 8.58 -2.54 6.89
N MET A 210 9.75 -1.92 6.86
CA MET A 210 10.78 -2.14 5.85
C MET A 210 12.12 -2.44 6.52
N LEU A 211 13.08 -2.92 5.75
CA LEU A 211 14.48 -3.07 6.11
C LEU A 211 15.32 -2.22 5.17
N LYS A 212 16.39 -1.60 5.68
CA LYS A 212 17.42 -0.95 4.88
C LYS A 212 18.77 -1.46 5.37
N ALA A 213 19.55 -2.11 4.50
CA ALA A 213 20.82 -2.75 4.88
C ALA A 213 20.70 -3.65 6.15
N GLY A 214 19.59 -4.39 6.27
CA GLY A 214 19.32 -5.27 7.42
C GLY A 214 18.77 -4.58 8.67
N VAL A 215 18.73 -3.24 8.69
CA VAL A 215 18.19 -2.46 9.82
C VAL A 215 16.68 -2.24 9.63
N PRO A 216 15.84 -2.51 10.66
CA PRO A 216 14.42 -2.19 10.61
C PRO A 216 14.13 -0.70 10.48
N HIS A 217 13.22 -0.36 9.58
CA HIS A 217 12.71 0.99 9.37
C HIS A 217 11.19 1.00 9.33
N ARG A 218 10.65 2.15 9.72
CA ARG A 218 9.24 2.49 9.56
C ARG A 218 9.10 3.57 8.50
N ARG A 219 8.35 3.26 7.44
CA ARG A 219 7.96 4.25 6.44
C ARG A 219 6.52 4.65 6.68
N SER A 220 6.33 5.86 7.19
CA SER A 220 5.01 6.45 7.35
C SER A 220 4.42 6.77 5.98
N VAL A 221 3.18 6.36 5.78
CA VAL A 221 2.42 6.57 4.55
C VAL A 221 1.06 7.14 4.92
N SER A 222 0.68 8.23 4.25
CA SER A 222 -0.62 8.85 4.40
C SER A 222 -1.31 8.98 3.05
N LYS A 223 -2.63 8.92 3.06
CA LYS A 223 -3.47 9.07 1.89
C LYS A 223 -4.66 9.95 2.23
N LYS A 224 -4.78 11.09 1.57
CA LYS A 224 -6.02 11.88 1.61
C LYS A 224 -6.93 11.33 0.53
N VAL A 225 -8.16 10.96 0.90
CA VAL A 225 -9.10 10.28 0.01
C VAL A 225 -10.43 11.01 -0.01
N THR A 226 -10.96 11.20 -1.22
CA THR A 226 -12.35 11.58 -1.47
C THR A 226 -13.04 10.50 -2.28
N VAL A 227 -14.07 9.88 -1.70
CA VAL A 227 -14.86 8.85 -2.36
C VAL A 227 -16.28 9.36 -2.57
N THR A 228 -16.78 9.34 -3.81
CA THR A 228 -18.19 9.60 -4.09
C THR A 228 -18.90 8.30 -4.38
N VAL A 229 -19.92 7.97 -3.59
CA VAL A 229 -20.63 6.70 -3.61
C VAL A 229 -22.14 6.88 -3.59
N TYR A 230 -22.82 5.98 -4.28
CA TYR A 230 -24.27 5.83 -4.19
C TYR A 230 -24.60 4.64 -3.27
N PRO A 231 -25.30 4.84 -2.14
CA PRO A 231 -25.72 3.74 -1.28
C PRO A 231 -26.73 2.82 -1.97
N THR A 232 -26.49 1.51 -2.02
CA THR A 232 -27.40 0.51 -2.63
C THR A 232 -27.65 -0.66 -1.69
N GLY A 233 -28.81 -0.67 -1.00
CA GLY A 233 -29.16 -1.73 -0.05
C GLY A 233 -28.08 -1.88 1.03
N ASP A 234 -27.39 -3.03 1.03
CA ASP A 234 -26.31 -3.37 1.96
C ASP A 234 -24.90 -3.04 1.45
N THR A 235 -24.77 -2.46 0.25
CA THR A 235 -23.48 -2.10 -0.37
C THR A 235 -23.50 -0.69 -0.95
N PHE A 236 -22.49 -0.34 -1.72
CA PHE A 236 -22.38 0.95 -2.40
C PHE A 236 -21.89 0.78 -3.83
N LEU A 237 -22.24 1.73 -4.68
CA LEU A 237 -21.64 1.91 -6.00
C LEU A 237 -20.64 3.06 -5.96
N LEU A 238 -19.39 2.77 -6.30
CA LEU A 238 -18.34 3.76 -6.46
C LEU A 238 -18.57 4.55 -7.75
N GLY A 239 -18.80 5.86 -7.60
CA GLY A 239 -18.96 6.81 -8.70
C GLY A 239 -17.67 7.55 -9.02
N PHE A 240 -16.93 7.94 -7.99
CA PHE A 240 -15.67 8.68 -8.14
C PHE A 240 -14.72 8.35 -6.99
N TYR A 241 -13.43 8.31 -7.31
CA TYR A 241 -12.36 8.08 -6.35
C TYR A 241 -11.23 9.04 -6.66
N ASP A 242 -10.83 9.82 -5.67
CA ASP A 242 -9.62 10.64 -5.70
C ASP A 242 -8.79 10.34 -4.45
N GLY A 243 -7.47 10.25 -4.62
CA GLY A 243 -6.54 9.84 -3.59
C GLY A 243 -5.15 10.38 -3.84
N THR A 244 -4.61 11.13 -2.89
CA THR A 244 -3.21 11.59 -2.95
C THR A 244 -2.41 10.95 -1.83
N TRP A 245 -1.29 10.31 -2.20
CA TRP A 245 -0.35 9.72 -1.25
C TRP A 245 0.72 10.72 -0.82
N GLY A 246 0.97 10.78 0.49
CA GLY A 246 2.14 11.39 1.09
C GLY A 246 3.03 10.31 1.69
N LEU A 247 4.28 10.25 1.24
CA LEU A 247 5.33 9.41 1.82
C LEU A 247 6.26 10.32 2.62
N ASP A 248 6.54 9.96 3.86
CA ASP A 248 7.57 10.66 4.63
C ASP A 248 8.95 10.32 4.03
N PRO A 249 9.72 11.31 3.52
CA PRO A 249 10.97 11.06 2.81
C PRO A 249 12.07 10.45 3.71
N ASP A 250 11.99 10.65 5.02
CA ASP A 250 13.16 10.41 5.88
C ASP A 250 13.21 9.01 6.50
N GLY A 251 12.16 8.19 6.35
CA GLY A 251 12.13 6.80 6.81
C GLY A 251 12.90 6.60 8.12
N ARG A 252 12.60 7.42 9.13
CA ARG A 252 13.53 7.67 10.25
C ARG A 252 13.92 6.34 10.91
N PRO A 253 15.21 6.10 11.17
CA PRO A 253 15.60 4.98 12.02
C PRO A 253 15.00 5.18 13.42
N GLU A 254 14.39 4.12 13.96
CA GLU A 254 13.97 4.03 15.37
C GLU A 254 15.03 3.38 16.23
#